data_AF-A0A9N8J9B3-F1
#
_entry.id   AF-A0A9N8J9B3-F1
#
_cell.length_a   1.000
_cell.length_b   1.000
_cell.length_c   1.000
_cell.angle_alpha   90.00
_cell.angle_beta   90.00
_cell.angle_gamma   90.00
#
_symmetry.space_group_name_H-M   'P 1'
#
loop_
_entity.id
_entity.type
_entity.pdbx_description
1 polymer ?
#
loop_
_entity_poly.entity_id
_entity_poly.type
_entity_poly.pdbx_seq_one_letter_code
_entity_poly.pdbx_strand_id
1 'polypeptide(L)'
;MSDFKLWLEFEEVNPDNWQINNDFCNINVELADGRKYGINVWTYEFLKTTVEYDKTNGNNLEGLYVIPPDLFVKELTRSCIEKTIEDLLKIGNLEVVLNSSIVIKNNIKL
;
A
#
# COMPACT_ATOMS: atom_id res chain seq x y z
N MET A 1 -1.89 -19.02 10.69
CA MET A 1 -2.10 -17.61 10.33
C MET A 1 -0.91 -16.85 10.88
N SER A 2 -0.35 -15.92 10.11
CA SER A 2 0.67 -15.02 10.64
C SER A 2 -0.03 -14.13 11.66
N ASP A 3 0.43 -14.09 12.91
CA ASP A 3 -0.16 -13.27 13.95
C ASP A 3 0.33 -11.83 13.80
N PHE A 4 -0.55 -10.92 13.34
CA PHE A 4 -0.25 -9.50 13.18
C PHE A 4 -1.43 -8.64 13.60
N LYS A 5 -1.15 -7.41 14.01
CA LYS A 5 -2.16 -6.37 14.22
C LYS A 5 -2.22 -5.46 13.01
N LEU A 6 -3.44 -5.11 12.62
CA LEU A 6 -3.73 -4.27 11.47
C LEU A 6 -4.50 -3.02 11.89
N TRP A 7 -3.87 -1.87 11.67
CA TRP A 7 -4.48 -0.55 11.78
C TRP A 7 -4.73 0.03 10.39
N LEU A 8 -5.91 0.58 10.17
CA LEU A 8 -6.39 1.11 8.90
C LEU A 8 -6.80 2.57 9.08
N GLU A 9 -6.13 3.50 8.40
CA GLU A 9 -6.36 4.95 8.57
C GLU A 9 -7.82 5.36 8.32
N PHE A 10 -8.45 4.81 7.28
CA PHE A 10 -9.81 5.19 6.90
C PHE A 10 -10.88 4.79 7.93
N GLU A 11 -10.62 3.76 8.76
CA GLU A 11 -11.54 3.37 9.83
C GLU A 11 -11.49 4.35 11.01
N GLU A 12 -10.38 5.06 11.23
CA GLU A 12 -10.22 5.99 12.35
C GLU A 12 -10.51 7.44 11.99
N VAL A 13 -10.16 7.86 10.78
CA VAL A 13 -10.21 9.27 10.38
C VAL A 13 -11.54 9.64 9.76
N ASN A 14 -12.12 8.76 8.95
CA ASN A 14 -13.33 9.10 8.18
C ASN A 14 -14.21 7.87 7.88
N PRO A 15 -14.75 7.20 8.92
CA PRO A 15 -15.30 5.86 8.81
C PRO A 15 -16.56 5.71 7.93
N ASP A 16 -17.19 6.81 7.53
CA ASP A 16 -18.42 6.78 6.74
C ASP A 16 -18.26 7.45 5.37
N ASN A 17 -17.03 7.86 5.01
CA ASN A 17 -16.81 8.72 3.86
C ASN A 17 -15.45 8.44 3.20
N TRP A 18 -15.26 7.18 2.79
CA TRP A 18 -14.22 6.75 1.86
C TRP A 18 -14.84 6.04 0.64
N GLN A 19 -14.19 6.15 -0.51
CA GLN A 19 -14.66 5.46 -1.72
C GLN A 19 -14.05 4.06 -1.79
N ILE A 20 -14.81 3.05 -1.36
CA ILE A 20 -14.36 1.65 -1.24
C ILE A 20 -13.52 1.15 -2.43
N ASN A 21 -13.87 1.53 -3.66
CA ASN A 21 -13.16 1.07 -4.87
C ASN A 21 -12.24 2.11 -5.52
N ASN A 22 -12.27 3.38 -5.08
CA ASN A 22 -11.59 4.50 -5.76
C ASN A 22 -10.97 5.48 -4.75
N ASP A 23 -10.12 4.96 -3.87
CA ASP A 23 -9.50 5.75 -2.82
C ASP A 23 -8.14 5.13 -2.41
N PHE A 24 -7.46 5.80 -1.49
CA PHE A 24 -6.21 5.33 -0.90
C PHE A 24 -6.23 5.43 0.62
N CYS A 25 -5.33 4.70 1.27
CA CYS A 25 -5.12 4.84 2.70
C CYS A 25 -3.71 4.43 3.11
N ASN A 26 -3.29 4.89 4.28
CA ASN A 26 -2.14 4.34 4.98
C ASN A 26 -2.58 3.24 5.94
N ILE A 27 -1.79 2.19 6.03
CA ILE A 27 -1.99 1.11 7.00
C ILE A 27 -0.74 0.91 7.83
N ASN A 28 -0.93 0.36 9.04
CA ASN A 28 0.18 -0.08 9.87
C ASN A 28 0.01 -1.57 10.23
N VAL A 29 1.04 -2.37 9.93
CA VAL A 29 1.14 -3.79 10.27
C VAL A 29 2.17 -3.97 11.38
N GLU A 30 1.75 -4.48 12.53
CA GLU A 30 2.64 -4.82 13.66
C GLU A 30 2.71 -6.34 13.83
N LEU A 31 3.91 -6.90 13.73
CA LEU A 31 4.15 -8.33 13.93
C LEU A 31 4.44 -8.65 15.40
N ALA A 32 4.23 -9.91 15.79
CA ALA A 32 4.49 -10.38 17.15
C ALA A 32 5.97 -10.22 17.60
N ASP A 33 6.91 -10.18 16.66
CA ASP A 33 8.34 -9.94 16.94
C ASP A 33 8.70 -8.45 17.11
N GLY A 34 7.71 -7.57 17.05
CA GLY A 34 7.86 -6.12 17.25
C GLY A 34 8.17 -5.34 15.98
N ARG A 35 8.38 -5.99 14.82
CA ARG A 35 8.51 -5.28 13.54
C ARG A 35 7.22 -4.54 13.20
N LYS A 36 7.37 -3.33 12.63
CA LYS A 36 6.26 -2.48 12.20
C LYS A 36 6.47 -2.02 10.76
N TYR A 37 5.42 -2.06 9.96
CA TYR A 37 5.42 -1.62 8.57
C TYR A 37 4.32 -0.58 8.37
N GLY A 38 4.72 0.61 7.89
CA GLY A 38 3.80 1.57 7.29
C GLY A 38 3.72 1.28 5.80
N ILE A 39 2.50 1.18 5.25
CA ILE A 39 2.27 0.83 3.85
C ILE A 39 1.23 1.79 3.29
N ASN A 40 1.55 2.45 2.18
CA ASN A 40 0.58 3.20 1.39
C ASN A 40 -0.15 2.24 0.45
N VAL A 41 -1.49 2.27 0.49
CA VAL A 41 -2.35 1.33 -0.23
C VAL A 41 -3.33 2.08 -1.11
N TRP A 42 -3.35 1.79 -2.41
CA TRP A 42 -4.38 2.33 -3.32
C TRP A 42 -5.29 1.24 -3.82
N THR A 43 -6.53 1.60 -4.19
CA THR A 43 -7.35 0.73 -5.01
C THR A 43 -6.97 0.83 -6.49
N TYR A 44 -7.36 -0.16 -7.29
CA TYR A 44 -7.10 -0.14 -8.73
C TYR A 44 -7.74 1.05 -9.45
N GLU A 45 -8.94 1.48 -9.05
CA GLU A 45 -9.61 2.62 -9.72
C GLU A 45 -8.94 3.94 -9.35
N PHE A 46 -8.37 4.04 -8.14
CA PHE A 46 -7.70 5.26 -7.68
C PHE A 46 -6.50 5.64 -8.54
N LEU A 47 -5.83 4.67 -9.17
CA LEU A 47 -4.79 4.96 -10.17
C LEU A 47 -5.29 5.88 -11.29
N LYS A 48 -6.52 5.65 -11.79
CA LYS A 48 -7.09 6.50 -12.84
C LYS A 48 -7.37 7.91 -12.30
N THR A 49 -7.92 7.99 -11.08
CA THR A 49 -8.21 9.25 -10.41
C THR A 49 -6.95 10.09 -10.24
N THR A 50 -5.84 9.50 -9.77
CA THR A 50 -4.59 10.26 -9.62
C THR A 50 -3.98 10.71 -10.95
N VAL A 51 -4.10 9.90 -12.01
CA VAL A 51 -3.58 10.27 -13.34
C VAL A 51 -4.37 11.47 -13.91
N GLU A 52 -5.70 11.44 -13.80
CA GLU A 52 -6.52 12.57 -14.27
C GLU A 52 -6.33 13.81 -13.40
N TYR A 53 -6.13 13.63 -12.09
CA TYR A 53 -5.77 14.71 -11.19
C TYR A 53 -4.44 15.36 -11.62
N ASP A 54 -3.41 14.57 -11.91
CA ASP A 54 -2.10 15.09 -12.30
C ASP A 54 -2.12 15.82 -13.64
N LYS A 55 -2.85 15.29 -14.63
CA LYS A 55 -3.09 15.98 -15.91
C LYS A 55 -3.77 17.34 -15.72
N THR A 56 -4.81 17.37 -14.89
CA THR A 56 -5.63 18.57 -14.67
C THR A 56 -4.86 19.66 -13.93
N ASN A 57 -4.00 19.28 -12.98
CA ASN A 57 -3.29 20.20 -12.11
C ASN A 57 -1.83 20.47 -12.55
N GLY A 58 -1.37 19.84 -13.63
CA GLY A 58 0.01 19.98 -14.13
C GLY A 58 1.07 19.26 -13.29
N ASN A 59 0.67 18.37 -12.37
CA ASN A 59 1.59 17.58 -11.55
C ASN A 59 2.24 16.47 -12.38
N ASN A 60 3.38 15.94 -11.89
CA ASN A 60 4.08 14.81 -12.51
C ASN A 60 4.29 14.96 -14.03
N LEU A 61 4.70 16.16 -14.45
CA LEU A 61 4.85 16.56 -15.86
C LEU A 61 3.54 16.37 -16.64
N GLU A 62 2.47 17.02 -16.19
CA GLU A 62 1.13 16.95 -16.81
C GLU A 62 0.59 15.50 -16.88
N GLY A 63 0.84 14.71 -15.84
CA GLY A 63 0.42 13.31 -15.74
C GLY A 63 1.21 12.35 -16.63
N LEU A 64 2.43 12.70 -17.05
CA LEU A 64 3.33 11.79 -17.78
C LEU A 64 3.65 10.52 -16.98
N TYR A 65 3.79 10.65 -15.67
CA TYR A 65 4.05 9.54 -14.76
C TYR A 65 3.21 9.67 -13.48
N VAL A 66 3.16 8.58 -12.72
CA VAL A 66 2.63 8.52 -11.36
C VAL A 66 3.65 7.80 -10.51
N ILE A 67 3.86 8.28 -9.28
CA ILE A 67 4.59 7.53 -8.27
C ILE A 67 3.56 6.61 -7.59
N PRO A 68 3.63 5.29 -7.80
CA PRO A 68 2.63 4.36 -7.28
C PRO A 68 2.78 4.18 -5.75
N PRO A 69 1.77 3.60 -5.09
CA PRO A 69 1.83 3.18 -3.70
C PRO A 69 2.78 1.98 -3.52
N ASP A 70 3.00 1.59 -2.28
CA ASP A 70 3.65 0.32 -1.95
C ASP A 70 2.81 -0.88 -2.40
N LEU A 71 1.48 -0.75 -2.35
CA LEU A 71 0.55 -1.85 -2.61
C LEU A 71 -0.72 -1.37 -3.31
N PHE A 72 -1.18 -2.14 -4.30
CA PHE A 72 -2.52 -2.03 -4.84
C PHE A 72 -3.42 -3.16 -4.31
N VAL A 73 -4.66 -2.82 -3.97
CA VAL A 73 -5.70 -3.78 -3.59
C VAL A 73 -6.98 -3.56 -4.41
N LYS A 74 -7.89 -4.52 -4.35
CA LYS A 74 -9.18 -4.42 -5.04
C LYS A 74 -10.06 -3.32 -4.44
N GLU A 75 -10.15 -3.27 -3.11
CA GLU A 75 -11.08 -2.41 -2.37
C GLU A 75 -10.53 -2.10 -0.96
N LEU A 76 -10.88 -0.93 -0.43
CA LEU A 76 -10.56 -0.52 0.94
C LEU A 76 -11.57 -1.13 1.92
N THR A 77 -11.46 -2.44 2.12
CA THR A 77 -12.16 -3.16 3.18
C THR A 77 -11.15 -3.90 4.04
N ARG A 78 -11.42 -3.98 5.35
CA ARG A 78 -10.59 -4.75 6.29
C ARG A 78 -10.34 -6.17 5.81
N SER A 79 -11.39 -6.85 5.35
CA SER A 79 -11.30 -8.23 4.83
C SER A 79 -10.37 -8.34 3.62
N CYS A 80 -10.40 -7.37 2.69
CA CYS A 80 -9.51 -7.36 1.53
C CYS A 80 -8.05 -7.15 1.98
N ILE A 81 -7.80 -6.10 2.76
CA ILE A 81 -6.44 -5.72 3.16
C ILE A 81 -5.82 -6.79 4.07
N GLU A 82 -6.57 -7.32 5.04
CA GLU A 82 -6.09 -8.36 5.96
C GLU A 82 -5.67 -9.63 5.20
N LYS A 83 -6.50 -10.11 4.26
CA LYS A 83 -6.14 -11.26 3.40
C LYS A 83 -4.91 -10.97 2.54
N THR A 84 -4.78 -9.77 2.01
CA THR A 84 -3.59 -9.38 1.23
C THR A 84 -2.33 -9.41 2.08
N ILE A 85 -2.37 -8.84 3.28
CA ILE A 85 -1.22 -8.85 4.21
C ILE A 85 -0.89 -10.29 4.66
N GLU A 86 -1.91 -11.11 4.96
CA GLU A 86 -1.71 -12.53 5.27
C GLU A 86 -1.00 -13.28 4.15
N ASP A 87 -1.37 -13.03 2.89
CA ASP A 87 -0.76 -13.67 1.73
C ASP A 87 0.69 -13.22 1.54
N LEU A 88 0.95 -11.91 1.59
CA LEU A 88 2.30 -11.35 1.47
C LEU A 88 3.24 -11.86 2.56
N LEU A 89 2.76 -11.98 3.80
CA LEU A 89 3.55 -12.53 4.91
C LEU A 89 3.85 -14.03 4.77
N LYS A 90 3.08 -14.78 3.97
CA LYS A 90 3.42 -16.18 3.61
C LYS A 90 4.54 -16.25 2.58
N ILE A 91 4.66 -15.22 1.74
CA ILE A 91 5.71 -15.11 0.71
C ILE A 91 7.03 -14.69 1.34
N GLY A 92 7.01 -13.72 2.25
CA GLY A 92 8.21 -13.25 2.94
C GLY A 92 7.97 -11.99 3.77
N ASN A 93 9.07 -11.36 4.20
CA ASN A 93 8.99 -10.11 4.95
C ASN A 93 8.55 -8.95 4.05
N LEU A 94 7.62 -8.11 4.53
CA LEU A 94 6.98 -7.07 3.72
C LEU A 94 7.98 -6.08 3.10
N GLU A 95 9.08 -5.75 3.78
CA GLU A 95 10.15 -4.89 3.25
C GLU A 95 10.87 -5.49 2.04
N VAL A 96 10.85 -6.81 1.89
CA VAL A 96 11.43 -7.52 0.75
C VAL A 96 10.38 -7.71 -0.34
N VAL A 97 9.18 -8.17 0.02
CA VAL A 97 8.15 -8.53 -0.96
C VAL A 97 7.61 -7.30 -1.69
N LEU A 98 7.40 -6.19 -0.97
CA LEU A 98 6.86 -4.94 -1.55
C LEU A 98 7.91 -4.13 -2.30
N ASN A 99 9.21 -4.38 -2.06
CA ASN A 99 10.31 -3.60 -2.64
C ASN A 99 11.35 -4.47 -3.35
N SER A 100 10.89 -5.50 -4.07
CA SER A 100 11.77 -6.49 -4.73
C SER A 100 12.72 -5.89 -5.78
N SER A 101 12.40 -4.73 -6.34
CA SER A 101 13.24 -4.00 -7.30
C SER A 101 14.44 -3.30 -6.65
N ILE A 102 14.41 -3.11 -5.32
CA ILE A 102 15.58 -2.65 -4.57
C ILE A 102 16.52 -3.85 -4.47
N VAL A 103 17.56 -3.85 -5.31
CA VAL A 103 18.67 -4.79 -5.16
C VAL A 103 19.26 -4.59 -3.78
N ILE A 104 18.96 -5.49 -2.85
CA ILE A 104 19.61 -5.53 -1.54
C ILE A 104 21.09 -5.81 -1.82
N LYS A 105 21.92 -4.76 -1.80
CA LYS A 105 23.38 -4.84 -1.85
C LYS A 105 23.92 -5.45 -0.54
N ASN A 106 23.46 -6.63 -0.16
CA ASN A 106 24.13 -7.43 0.84
C ASN A 106 25.08 -8.38 0.09
N ASN A 107 26.34 -7.92 -0.06
CA ASN A 107 27.52 -8.60 -0.61
C ASN A 107 27.94 -8.29 -2.07
N ILE A 108 28.08 -7.02 -2.43
CA ILE A 108 29.07 -6.66 -3.47
C ILE A 108 29.96 -5.55 -2.93
N LYS A 109 31.16 -5.92 -2.49
CA LYS A 109 32.31 -5.01 -2.52
C LYS A 109 32.55 -4.68 -3.99
N LEU A 110 32.24 -3.46 -4.40
CA LEU A 110 32.89 -2.84 -5.55
C LEU A 110 34.11 -2.08 -5.03
#